data_AF-A0A699QL13-F1
#
_entry.id   AF-A0A699QL13-F1
#
_cell.length_a   1.000
_cell.length_b   1.000
_cell.length_c   1.000
_cell.angle_alpha   90.00
_cell.angle_beta   90.00
_cell.angle_gamma   90.00
#
_symmetry.space_group_name_H-M   'P 1'
#
loop_
_entity.id
_entity.type
_entity.pdbx_description
1 polymer ?
#
loop_
_entity_poly.entity_id
_entity_poly.type
_entity_poly.pdbx_seq_one_letter_code
_entity_poly.pdbx_strand_id
1 'polypeptide(L)'
;MAKYGVTHRLSTAYHPQTSGQVEVTNCELKRILERMVGENRALWSDKLEDALWAFRTAYKTSIGCTSYHLVYGKACHLPLELEHKAYWALKHTNFDLRIAGDHRKLQLNELNELRDQAYENSLIYKERTKKLHDDKIKSRIFNVGDQ
;
A
#
# COMPACT_ATOMS: atom_id res chain seq x y z
N MET A 1 -18.89 7.79 -16.55
CA MET A 1 -17.51 8.03 -16.05
C MET A 1 -16.75 9.08 -16.86
N ALA A 2 -16.93 9.20 -18.18
CA ALA A 2 -16.26 10.23 -19.01
C ALA A 2 -16.44 11.67 -18.49
N LYS A 3 -17.58 11.98 -17.84
CA LYS A 3 -17.84 13.24 -17.13
C LYS A 3 -16.76 13.59 -16.09
N TYR A 4 -16.12 12.60 -15.49
CA TYR A 4 -15.05 12.76 -14.49
C TYR A 4 -13.65 12.48 -15.05
N GLY A 5 -13.50 12.32 -16.37
CA GLY A 5 -12.21 11.97 -16.99
C GLY A 5 -11.68 10.58 -16.64
N VAL A 6 -12.52 9.69 -16.09
CA VAL A 6 -12.11 8.34 -15.67
C VAL A 6 -12.26 7.35 -16.83
N THR A 7 -11.13 6.79 -17.28
CA THR A 7 -11.07 5.65 -18.20
C THR A 7 -11.16 4.32 -17.45
N HIS A 8 -12.19 3.54 -17.75
CA HIS A 8 -12.38 2.22 -17.15
C HIS A 8 -11.51 1.17 -17.85
N ARG A 9 -10.71 0.42 -17.09
CA ARG A 9 -9.93 -0.72 -17.61
C ARG A 9 -10.59 -2.00 -17.12
N LEU A 10 -11.01 -2.85 -18.05
CA LEU A 10 -11.62 -4.14 -17.76
C LEU A 10 -10.59 -5.25 -17.97
N SER A 11 -10.53 -6.20 -17.05
CA SER A 11 -9.83 -7.46 -17.22
C SER A 11 -10.75 -8.50 -17.87
N THR A 12 -10.17 -9.39 -18.66
CA THR A 12 -10.88 -10.55 -19.21
C THR A 12 -11.37 -11.46 -18.09
N ALA A 13 -12.60 -11.99 -18.22
CA ALA A 13 -13.15 -12.93 -17.26
C ALA A 13 -12.22 -14.15 -17.12
N TYR A 14 -12.07 -14.66 -15.89
CA TYR A 14 -11.23 -15.82 -15.55
C TYR A 14 -9.72 -15.70 -15.87
N HIS A 15 -9.24 -14.52 -16.29
CA HIS A 15 -7.81 -14.22 -16.48
C HIS A 15 -7.37 -13.03 -15.62
N PRO A 16 -7.16 -13.25 -14.31
CA PRO A 16 -6.85 -12.17 -13.35
C PRO A 16 -5.44 -11.55 -13.47
N GLN A 17 -4.66 -11.90 -14.50
CA GLN A 17 -3.23 -11.56 -14.62
C GLN A 17 -2.92 -10.06 -14.51
N THR A 18 -3.89 -9.19 -14.84
CA THR A 18 -3.73 -7.73 -14.80
C THR A 18 -3.89 -7.12 -13.39
N SER A 19 -4.53 -7.82 -12.44
CA SER A 19 -4.95 -7.25 -11.16
C SER A 19 -4.28 -7.88 -9.92
N GLY A 20 -3.17 -8.61 -10.10
CA GLY A 20 -2.55 -9.39 -9.02
C GLY A 20 -2.22 -8.57 -7.76
N GLN A 21 -1.86 -7.29 -7.89
CA GLN A 21 -1.62 -6.43 -6.73
C GLN A 21 -2.90 -6.24 -5.89
N VAL A 22 -4.04 -6.01 -6.56
CA VAL A 22 -5.35 -5.83 -5.91
C VAL A 22 -5.78 -7.13 -5.23
N GLU A 23 -5.51 -8.28 -5.86
CA GLU A 23 -5.82 -9.58 -5.28
C GLU A 23 -5.03 -9.84 -3.99
N VAL A 24 -3.72 -9.60 -4.00
CA VAL A 24 -2.87 -9.76 -2.81
C VAL A 24 -3.34 -8.83 -1.70
N THR A 25 -3.63 -7.56 -2.00
CA THR A 25 -4.12 -6.61 -0.99
C THR A 25 -5.49 -7.01 -0.43
N ASN A 26 -6.40 -7.48 -1.28
CA ASN A 26 -7.72 -7.93 -0.86
C ASN A 26 -7.64 -9.18 0.02
N CYS A 27 -6.76 -10.13 -0.32
CA CYS A 27 -6.51 -11.30 0.50
C CYS A 27 -5.97 -10.93 1.89
N GLU A 28 -5.06 -9.97 1.96
CA GLU A 28 -4.50 -9.52 3.24
C GLU A 28 -5.53 -8.77 4.09
N LEU A 29 -6.32 -7.87 3.49
CA LEU A 29 -7.41 -7.18 4.18
C LEU A 29 -8.47 -8.16 4.70
N LYS A 30 -8.85 -9.15 3.89
CA LYS A 30 -9.76 -10.22 4.32
C LYS A 30 -9.21 -10.98 5.53
N ARG A 31 -7.93 -11.35 5.53
CA ARG A 31 -7.29 -12.02 6.68
C ARG A 31 -7.29 -11.17 7.95
N ILE A 32 -7.07 -9.86 7.84
CA ILE A 32 -7.13 -8.94 8.99
C ILE A 32 -8.58 -8.88 9.52
N LEU A 33 -9.55 -8.69 8.62
CA LEU A 33 -10.96 -8.65 8.97
C LEU A 33 -11.45 -9.95 9.61
N GLU A 34 -11.11 -11.11 9.04
CA GLU A 34 -11.44 -12.42 9.58
C GLU A 34 -10.97 -12.58 11.03
N ARG A 35 -9.75 -12.11 11.34
CA ARG A 35 -9.21 -12.15 12.70
C ARG A 35 -9.92 -11.19 13.65
N MET A 36 -10.36 -10.02 13.17
CA MET A 36 -11.00 -9.00 13.99
C MET A 36 -12.47 -9.29 14.29
N VAL A 37 -13.17 -9.86 13.32
CA VAL A 37 -14.61 -10.14 13.40
C VAL A 37 -14.87 -11.45 14.17
N GLY A 38 -13.91 -12.37 14.17
CA GLY A 38 -14.01 -13.63 14.90
C GLY A 38 -15.22 -14.44 14.44
N GLU A 39 -16.04 -14.89 15.40
CA GLU A 39 -17.23 -15.71 15.12
C GLU A 39 -18.42 -14.88 14.61
N ASN A 40 -18.52 -13.60 15.00
CA ASN A 40 -19.69 -12.78 14.67
C ASN A 40 -19.51 -11.99 13.37
N ARG A 41 -19.79 -12.65 12.24
CA ARG A 41 -19.68 -12.07 10.90
C ARG A 41 -20.48 -10.79 10.67
N ALA A 42 -21.47 -10.45 11.50
CA ALA A 42 -22.27 -9.24 11.32
C ALA A 42 -21.49 -7.94 11.63
N LEU A 43 -20.40 -8.02 12.41
CA LEU A 43 -19.62 -6.85 12.85
C LEU A 43 -18.56 -6.38 11.83
N TRP A 44 -18.54 -6.95 10.63
CA TRP A 44 -17.48 -6.67 9.65
C TRP A 44 -17.42 -5.20 9.22
N SER A 45 -18.57 -4.53 9.11
CA SER A 45 -18.65 -3.11 8.73
C SER A 45 -18.01 -2.23 9.80
N ASP A 46 -18.29 -2.53 11.07
CA ASP A 46 -17.83 -1.73 12.21
C ASP A 46 -16.33 -1.90 12.42
N LYS A 47 -15.79 -3.07 12.05
CA LYS A 47 -14.36 -3.39 12.12
C LYS A 47 -13.58 -3.01 10.85
N LEU A 48 -14.25 -2.53 9.81
CA LEU A 48 -13.59 -2.23 8.54
C LEU A 48 -12.59 -1.09 8.66
N GLU A 49 -12.95 -0.01 9.35
CA GLU A 49 -12.06 1.14 9.53
C GLU A 49 -10.79 0.76 10.31
N ASP A 50 -10.96 0.01 11.40
CA ASP A 50 -9.84 -0.50 12.20
C ASP A 50 -8.93 -1.42 11.37
N ALA A 51 -9.51 -2.30 10.55
CA ALA A 51 -8.75 -3.20 9.68
C ALA A 51 -7.97 -2.44 8.59
N LEU A 52 -8.59 -1.42 8.00
CA LEU A 52 -7.94 -0.52 7.04
C LEU A 52 -6.81 0.27 7.70
N TRP A 53 -7.01 0.73 8.94
CA TRP A 53 -5.98 1.40 9.71
C TRP A 53 -4.78 0.49 9.97
N ALA A 54 -5.02 -0.73 10.45
CA ALA A 54 -3.98 -1.73 10.67
C ALA A 54 -3.22 -2.04 9.36
N PHE A 55 -3.94 -2.21 8.25
CA PHE A 55 -3.31 -2.45 6.95
C PHE A 55 -2.44 -1.29 6.46
N ARG A 56 -2.88 -0.04 6.66
CA ARG A 56 -2.16 1.16 6.21
C ARG A 56 -0.88 1.41 7.03
N THR A 57 -0.93 1.10 8.32
CA THR A 57 0.17 1.32 9.27
C THR A 57 1.15 0.15 9.36
N ALA A 58 0.74 -1.05 8.93
CA ALA A 58 1.64 -2.20 8.85
C ALA A 58 2.76 -1.98 7.82
N TYR A 59 3.99 -2.38 8.20
CA TYR A 59 5.15 -2.35 7.32
C TYR A 59 5.05 -3.44 6.24
N LYS A 60 5.32 -3.09 4.98
CA LYS A 60 5.28 -4.01 3.85
C LYS A 60 6.69 -4.32 3.39
N THR A 61 7.15 -5.55 3.60
CA THR A 61 8.48 -5.99 3.19
C THR A 61 8.71 -5.90 1.68
N SER A 62 7.66 -6.10 0.87
CA SER A 62 7.75 -6.00 -0.59
C SER A 62 8.00 -4.58 -1.11
N ILE A 63 7.68 -3.56 -0.30
CA ILE A 63 7.81 -2.14 -0.66
C ILE A 63 8.90 -1.46 0.18
N GLY A 64 9.20 -1.97 1.38
CA GLY A 64 10.18 -1.40 2.29
C GLY A 64 9.65 -0.24 3.16
N CYS A 65 8.34 -0.03 3.21
CA CYS A 65 7.72 0.99 4.06
C CYS A 65 6.26 0.64 4.40
N THR A 66 5.57 1.51 5.12
CA THR A 66 4.11 1.40 5.34
C THR A 66 3.35 2.05 4.20
N SER A 67 2.14 1.58 3.92
CA SER A 67 1.27 2.17 2.88
C SER A 67 0.93 3.63 3.20
N TYR A 68 0.76 3.95 4.49
CA TYR A 68 0.53 5.31 4.97
C TYR A 68 1.69 6.25 4.61
N HIS A 69 2.93 5.80 4.85
CA HIS A 69 4.13 6.59 4.58
C HIS A 69 4.25 6.93 3.09
N LEU A 70 3.93 5.99 2.20
CA LEU A 70 3.98 6.20 0.75
C LEU A 70 3.00 7.30 0.26
N VAL A 71 1.84 7.39 0.90
CA VAL A 71 0.79 8.36 0.53
C VAL A 71 1.09 9.74 1.11
N TYR A 72 1.40 9.81 2.40
CA TYR A 72 1.48 11.08 3.14
C TYR A 72 2.91 11.61 3.35
N GLY A 73 3.94 10.80 3.06
CA GLY A 73 5.34 11.16 3.26
C GLY A 73 5.75 11.32 4.71
N LYS A 74 4.95 10.81 5.64
CA LYS A 74 5.25 10.81 7.07
C LYS A 74 4.90 9.46 7.68
N ALA A 75 5.62 9.09 8.73
CA ALA A 75 5.22 7.98 9.58
C ALA A 75 3.84 8.26 10.20
N CYS A 76 3.05 7.20 10.37
CA CYS A 76 1.78 7.32 11.09
C CYS A 76 2.06 7.60 12.56
N HIS A 77 1.49 8.70 13.07
CA HIS A 77 1.54 9.07 14.48
C HIS A 77 0.24 8.63 15.15
N LEU A 78 0.31 8.17 16.41
CA LEU A 78 -0.91 7.98 17.19
C LEU A 78 -1.63 9.33 17.36
N PRO A 79 -2.98 9.36 17.49
CA PRO A 79 -3.74 10.61 17.67
C PRO A 79 -3.17 11.53 18.76
N LEU A 80 -2.69 10.96 19.86
CA LEU A 80 -2.06 11.70 20.97
C LEU A 80 -0.76 12.41 20.54
N GLU A 81 0.05 11.79 19.68
CA GLU A 81 1.26 12.41 19.15
C GLU A 81 0.92 13.55 18.18
N LEU A 82 -0.21 13.45 17.45
CA LEU A 82 -0.69 14.51 16.57
C LEU A 82 -1.16 15.73 17.35
N GLU A 83 -1.90 15.56 18.45
CA GLU A 83 -2.35 16.67 19.30
C GLU A 83 -1.17 17.43 19.91
N HIS A 84 -0.18 16.71 20.44
CA HIS A 84 1.02 17.32 21.01
C HIS A 84 1.85 18.04 19.93
N LYS A 85 2.05 17.43 18.75
CA LYS A 85 2.77 18.08 17.64
C LYS A 85 2.03 19.29 17.07
N ALA A 86 0.70 19.23 16.97
CA ALA A 86 -0.12 20.35 16.52
C ALA A 86 -0.05 21.51 17.51
N TYR A 87 -0.12 21.23 18.81
CA TYR A 87 0.06 22.24 19.86
C TYR A 87 1.44 22.92 19.79
N TRP A 88 2.51 22.14 19.61
CA TRP A 88 3.87 22.68 19.45
C TRP A 88 4.05 23.49 18.15
N ALA A 89 3.48 23.02 17.04
CA ALA A 89 3.50 23.76 15.77
C ALA A 89 2.75 25.10 15.87
N LEU A 90 1.66 25.14 16.62
CA LEU A 90 0.87 26.36 16.85
C LEU A 90 1.65 27.37 17.71
N LYS A 91 2.39 26.88 18.72
CA LYS A 91 3.32 27.70 19.52
C LYS A 91 4.53 28.21 18.74
N HIS A 92 5.03 27.45 17.78
CA HIS A 92 6.17 27.80 16.93
C HIS A 92 5.75 28.22 15.52
N THR A 93 4.62 28.91 15.40
CA THR A 93 4.13 29.41 14.10
C THR A 93 5.19 30.32 13.47
N ASN A 94 5.99 29.75 12.56
CA ASN A 94 6.96 30.47 11.75
C ASN A 94 6.16 31.26 10.69
N PHE A 95 5.95 32.55 10.94
CA PHE A 95 5.27 33.48 10.03
C PHE A 95 6.08 33.81 8.76
N ASP A 96 7.32 33.33 8.64
CA ASP A 96 8.14 33.56 7.45
C ASP A 96 7.78 32.58 6.33
N LEU A 97 7.00 33.09 5.37
CA LEU A 97 6.51 32.37 4.21
C LEU A 97 7.64 31.78 3.35
N ARG A 98 8.80 32.43 3.26
CA ARG A 98 9.93 31.93 2.45
C ARG A 98 10.53 30.67 3.06
N ILE A 99 10.82 30.72 4.36
CA ILE A 99 11.41 29.59 5.09
C ILE A 99 10.43 28.39 5.08
N ALA A 100 9.13 28.66 5.29
CA ALA A 100 8.10 27.63 5.20
C ALA A 100 7.99 27.01 3.79
N GLY A 101 8.11 27.83 2.74
CA GLY A 101 8.12 27.38 1.35
C GLY A 101 9.31 26.47 1.02
N ASP A 102 10.52 26.88 1.42
CA ASP A 102 11.74 26.10 1.21
C ASP A 102 11.68 24.75 1.97
N HIS A 103 11.20 24.78 3.22
CA HIS A 103 11.00 23.56 4.00
C HIS A 103 9.97 22.62 3.36
N ARG A 104 8.86 23.17 2.84
CA ARG A 104 7.84 22.37 2.14
C ARG A 104 8.39 21.73 0.87
N LYS A 105 9.22 22.46 0.12
CA LYS A 105 9.87 21.93 -1.09
C LYS A 105 10.78 20.76 -0.77
N LEU A 106 11.56 20.87 0.32
CA LEU A 106 12.41 19.78 0.81
C LEU A 106 11.58 18.53 1.18
N GLN A 107 10.49 18.69 1.94
CA GLN A 107 9.60 17.57 2.28
C GLN A 107 8.99 16.87 1.06
N LEU A 108 8.68 17.62 0.00
CA LEU A 108 8.14 17.04 -1.25
C LEU A 108 9.20 16.24 -2.00
N ASN A 109 10.46 16.70 -2.00
CA ASN A 109 11.57 15.95 -2.59
C ASN A 109 11.83 14.65 -1.83
N GLU A 110 11.88 14.70 -0.50
CA GLU A 110 12.01 13.50 0.36
C GLU A 110 10.89 12.48 0.08
N LEU A 111 9.65 12.95 -0.10
CA LEU A 111 8.52 12.09 -0.45
C LEU A 111 8.69 11.43 -1.83
N ASN A 112 9.23 12.15 -2.81
CA ASN A 112 9.50 11.56 -4.12
C ASN A 112 10.59 10.49 -4.04
N GLU A 113 11.70 10.77 -3.36
CA GLU A 113 12.77 9.79 -3.14
C GLU A 113 12.27 8.52 -2.47
N LEU A 114 11.41 8.65 -1.45
CA LEU A 114 10.79 7.51 -0.79
C LEU A 114 9.93 6.68 -1.74
N ARG A 115 9.19 7.33 -2.65
CA ARG A 115 8.35 6.65 -3.64
C ARG A 115 9.20 5.92 -4.67
N ASP A 116 10.28 6.55 -5.13
CA ASP A 116 11.20 5.94 -6.08
C ASP A 116 11.84 4.68 -5.48
N GLN A 117 12.31 4.76 -4.23
CA GLN A 117 12.83 3.61 -3.50
C GLN A 117 11.78 2.49 -3.33
N ALA A 118 10.55 2.86 -3.00
CA ALA A 118 9.43 1.92 -2.89
C ALA A 118 9.13 1.18 -4.21
N TYR A 119 9.21 1.88 -5.34
CA TYR A 119 9.03 1.28 -6.66
C TYR A 119 10.18 0.32 -7.02
N GLU A 120 11.42 0.71 -6.75
CA GLU A 120 12.59 -0.16 -6.95
C GLU A 120 12.49 -1.44 -6.10
N ASN A 121 12.17 -1.29 -4.81
CA ASN A 121 11.97 -2.42 -3.90
C ASN A 121 10.88 -3.39 -4.41
N SER A 122 9.76 -2.84 -4.89
CA SER A 122 8.67 -3.64 -5.45
C SER A 122 9.11 -4.42 -6.68
N LEU A 123 9.91 -3.81 -7.57
CA LEU A 123 10.44 -4.45 -8.76
C LEU A 123 11.37 -5.61 -8.40
N ILE A 124 12.33 -5.35 -7.50
CA ILE A 124 13.28 -6.36 -7.01
C ILE A 124 12.55 -7.52 -6.34
N TYR A 125 11.54 -7.24 -5.51
CA TYR A 125 10.76 -8.27 -4.83
C TYR A 125 10.02 -9.18 -5.82
N LYS A 126 9.40 -8.59 -6.84
CA LYS A 126 8.70 -9.34 -7.91
C LYS A 126 9.67 -10.22 -8.69
N GLU A 127 10.83 -9.70 -9.06
CA GLU A 127 11.85 -10.46 -9.77
C GLU A 127 12.34 -11.66 -8.95
N ARG A 128 12.62 -11.46 -7.67
CA ARG A 128 13.03 -12.54 -6.75
C ARG A 128 11.94 -13.61 -6.61
N THR A 129 10.68 -13.18 -6.49
CA THR A 129 9.55 -14.10 -6.35
C THR A 129 9.33 -14.89 -7.64
N LYS A 130 9.47 -14.24 -8.81
CA LYS A 130 9.41 -14.90 -10.11
C LYS A 130 10.51 -15.96 -10.23
N LYS A 131 11.76 -15.60 -9.92
CA LYS A 131 12.89 -16.54 -9.96
C LYS A 131 12.63 -17.78 -9.08
N LEU A 132 12.18 -17.56 -7.84
CA LEU A 132 11.81 -18.65 -6.93
C LEU A 132 10.64 -19.51 -7.42
N HIS A 133 9.69 -18.92 -8.16
CA HIS A 133 8.60 -19.66 -8.78
C HIS A 133 9.11 -20.50 -9.94
N ASP A 134 9.86 -19.90 -10.86
CA ASP A 134 10.42 -20.54 -12.05
C ASP A 134 11.36 -21.70 -11.67
N ASP A 135 12.19 -21.54 -10.63
CA ASP A 135 13.07 -22.59 -10.09
C ASP A 135 12.29 -23.82 -9.57
N LYS A 136 11.01 -23.64 -9.20
CA LYS A 136 10.13 -24.73 -8.73
C LYS A 136 9.33 -25.38 -9.86
N ILE A 137 9.32 -24.80 -11.06
CA ILE A 137 8.61 -25.37 -12.20
C ILE A 137 9.38 -26.59 -12.68
N LYS A 138 8.77 -27.77 -12.56
CA LYS A 138 9.29 -28.98 -13.18
C LYS A 138 9.03 -28.92 -14.67
N SER A 139 10.07 -29.08 -15.50
CA SER A 139 9.88 -29.22 -16.94
C SER A 139 9.07 -30.49 -17.21
N ARG A 140 7.91 -30.31 -17.84
CA ARG A 140 7.07 -31.41 -18.30
C ARG A 140 7.01 -31.31 -19.82
N ILE A 141 7.43 -32.38 -20.49
CA ILE A 141 7.29 -32.52 -21.94
C ILE A 141 5.88 -33.07 -22.14
N PHE A 142 5.06 -32.33 -22.88
CA PHE A 142 3.71 -32.77 -23.23
C PHE A 142 3.75 -33.35 -24.64
N ASN A 143 3.31 -34.60 -24.79
CA ASN A 143 3.11 -35.23 -26.08
C ASN A 143 1.66 -35.08 -26.53
N VAL A 144 1.42 -35.21 -27.84
CA VAL A 144 0.06 -35.17 -28.40
C VAL A 144 -0.73 -36.35 -27.84
N GLY A 145 -1.74 -36.05 -27.00
CA GLY A 145 -2.58 -37.04 -26.33
C GLY A 145 -2.42 -37.12 -24.81
N ASP A 146 -1.45 -36.41 -24.22
CA ASP A 146 -1.32 -36.29 -22.77
C ASP A 146 -2.44 -35.40 -22.20
N GLN A 147 -3.10 -35.86 -21.12
CA GLN A 147 -4.12 -35.12 -20.37
C GLN A 147 -3.54 -34.49 -19.10
#